data_AF-A0A939KKU8-F1
#
_entry.id   AF-A0A939KKU8-F1
#
_cell.length_a   1.000
_cell.length_b   1.000
_cell.length_c   1.000
_cell.angle_alpha   90.00
_cell.angle_beta   90.00
_cell.angle_gamma   90.00
#
_symmetry.space_group_name_H-M   'P 1'
#
loop_
_entity.id
_entity.type
_entity.pdbx_description
1 polymer ?
#
loop_
_entity_poly.entity_id
_entity_poly.type
_entity_poly.pdbx_seq_one_letter_code
_entity_poly.pdbx_strand_id
1 'polypeptide(L)'
;MVETDYNPMQHLTSETSADFNDQTALEADALNREKLQIINWIKEVRFRKQLFGGVNEQDVWKKIEKLSEMYDAALKAERVRYDVLLEQQRRGSKMIIQSDILEKDGAADD
;
A
#
# COMPACT_ATOMS: atom_id res chain seq x y z
N MET A 1 6.81 27.11 -16.81
CA MET A 1 7.52 26.21 -15.88
C MET A 1 7.25 26.70 -14.46
N VAL A 2 6.29 26.09 -13.77
CA VAL A 2 6.32 25.75 -12.33
C VAL A 2 5.38 24.54 -12.20
N GLU A 3 5.92 23.37 -11.84
CA GLU A 3 5.15 22.19 -11.43
C GLU A 3 4.36 22.55 -10.16
N THR A 4 3.05 22.38 -10.18
CA THR A 4 2.25 22.37 -8.96
C THR A 4 2.12 20.93 -8.50
N ASP A 5 2.74 20.64 -7.36
CA ASP A 5 2.74 19.35 -6.66
C ASP A 5 1.32 18.81 -6.48
N TYR A 6 0.96 17.84 -7.32
CA TYR A 6 -0.26 17.05 -7.13
C TYR A 6 -0.11 16.23 -5.84
N ASN A 7 -0.79 16.66 -4.77
CA ASN A 7 -0.90 15.93 -3.53
C ASN A 7 -2.32 15.31 -3.44
N PRO A 8 -2.50 14.03 -3.81
CA PRO A 8 -3.82 13.40 -3.92
C PRO A 8 -4.55 13.17 -2.59
N MET A 9 -3.91 13.49 -1.45
CA MET A 9 -4.44 13.15 -0.12
C MET A 9 -5.37 14.22 0.48
N GLN A 10 -5.64 15.34 -0.19
CA GLN A 10 -6.40 16.46 0.42
C GLN A 10 -7.93 16.36 0.30
N HIS A 11 -8.49 15.35 -0.37
CA HIS A 11 -9.93 15.30 -0.67
C HIS A 11 -10.74 14.31 0.20
N LEU A 12 -10.12 13.61 1.15
CA LEU A 12 -10.73 12.45 1.83
C LEU A 12 -11.11 12.69 3.30
N THR A 13 -11.18 13.94 3.79
CA THR A 13 -11.41 14.23 5.21
C THR A 13 -12.87 14.56 5.57
N SER A 14 -13.84 14.23 4.74
CA SER A 14 -15.25 14.53 5.05
C SER A 14 -16.17 13.42 4.56
N GLU A 15 -16.21 12.29 5.28
CA GLU A 15 -17.39 11.41 5.45
C GLU A 15 -16.98 10.16 6.25
N THR A 16 -16.87 10.31 7.57
CA THR A 16 -16.61 9.21 8.50
C THR A 16 -17.91 8.51 8.87
N SER A 17 -18.17 7.34 8.26
CA SER A 17 -19.08 6.33 8.80
C SER A 17 -18.26 5.24 9.51
N ALA A 18 -18.77 4.76 10.64
CA ALA A 18 -18.01 4.03 11.67
C ALA A 18 -17.38 2.68 11.23
N ASP A 19 -17.75 2.15 10.06
CA ASP A 19 -17.20 0.90 9.51
C ASP A 19 -15.85 1.10 8.77
N PHE A 20 -15.49 2.34 8.41
CA PHE A 20 -14.25 2.66 7.67
C PHE A 20 -12.96 2.60 8.52
N ASN A 21 -13.12 2.54 9.85
CA ASN A 21 -12.00 2.67 10.80
C ASN A 21 -11.25 1.34 11.03
N ASP A 22 -11.86 0.19 10.73
CA ASP A 22 -11.24 -1.14 10.97
C ASP A 22 -10.33 -1.57 9.81
N GLN A 23 -10.73 -1.28 8.56
CA GLN A 23 -9.90 -1.55 7.37
C GLN A 23 -8.64 -0.69 7.31
N THR A 24 -8.74 0.60 7.67
CA THR A 24 -7.60 1.51 7.71
C THR A 24 -6.59 1.14 8.81
N ALA A 25 -7.06 0.64 9.95
CA ALA A 25 -6.20 0.14 11.03
C ALA A 25 -5.47 -1.15 10.64
N LEU A 26 -6.17 -2.11 10.02
CA LEU A 26 -5.57 -3.37 9.55
C LEU A 26 -4.53 -3.14 8.44
N GLU A 27 -4.77 -2.17 7.56
CA GLU A 27 -3.83 -1.76 6.51
C GLU A 27 -2.60 -1.04 7.07
N ALA A 28 -2.78 -0.17 8.06
CA ALA A 28 -1.69 0.49 8.77
C ALA A 28 -0.83 -0.54 9.53
N ASP A 29 -1.45 -1.48 10.22
CA ASP A 29 -0.76 -2.57 10.93
C ASP A 29 0.00 -3.47 9.97
N ALA A 30 -0.60 -3.82 8.85
CA ALA A 30 0.07 -4.62 7.84
C ALA A 30 1.27 -3.87 7.27
N LEU A 31 1.14 -2.60 6.87
CA LEU A 31 2.24 -1.75 6.34
C LEU A 31 3.38 -1.65 7.35
N ASN A 32 3.01 -1.55 8.62
CA ASN A 32 3.94 -1.55 9.72
C ASN A 32 4.73 -2.87 9.76
N ARG A 33 4.11 -4.03 9.49
CA ARG A 33 4.81 -5.33 9.51
C ARG A 33 5.94 -5.43 8.48
N GLU A 34 5.69 -5.20 7.19
CA GLU A 34 6.76 -5.38 6.19
C GLU A 34 7.86 -4.32 6.34
N LYS A 35 7.50 -3.08 6.71
CA LYS A 35 8.47 -2.02 7.03
C LYS A 35 9.32 -2.36 8.26
N LEU A 36 8.70 -2.83 9.33
CA LEU A 36 9.41 -3.23 10.56
C LEU A 36 10.35 -4.40 10.28
N GLN A 37 9.96 -5.36 9.43
CA GLN A 37 10.83 -6.46 9.03
C GLN A 37 12.10 -5.96 8.35
N ILE A 38 11.98 -5.03 7.38
CA ILE A 38 13.12 -4.43 6.69
C ILE A 38 13.99 -3.63 7.67
N ILE A 39 13.37 -2.78 8.51
CA ILE A 39 14.08 -1.96 9.50
C ILE A 39 14.88 -2.82 10.47
N ASN A 40 14.26 -3.88 11.00
CA ASN A 40 14.91 -4.78 11.95
C ASN A 40 16.07 -5.52 11.27
N TRP A 41 15.86 -6.01 10.06
CA TRP A 41 16.91 -6.69 9.32
C TRP A 41 18.11 -5.78 9.02
N ILE A 42 17.88 -4.53 8.58
CA ILE A 42 18.96 -3.56 8.33
C ILE A 42 19.74 -3.25 9.62
N LYS A 43 19.06 -3.13 10.76
CA LYS A 43 19.73 -2.89 12.06
C LYS A 43 20.62 -4.07 12.47
N GLU A 44 20.22 -5.29 12.12
CA GLU A 44 20.90 -6.51 12.55
C GLU A 44 21.97 -6.99 11.58
N VAL A 45 21.88 -6.62 10.30
CA VAL A 45 22.77 -7.16 9.27
C VAL A 45 24.24 -6.80 9.55
N ARG A 46 25.10 -7.82 9.56
CA ARG A 46 26.56 -7.67 9.75
C ARG A 46 27.29 -8.29 8.59
N PHE A 47 28.18 -7.55 7.94
CA PHE A 47 28.95 -8.11 6.82
C PHE A 47 30.15 -8.94 7.29
N ARG A 48 30.41 -10.03 6.57
CA ARG A 48 31.56 -10.91 6.81
C ARG A 48 32.84 -10.20 6.37
N LYS A 49 33.81 -10.08 7.27
CA LYS A 49 35.14 -9.55 6.93
C LYS A 49 35.95 -10.56 6.12
N GLN A 50 36.82 -10.07 5.25
CA GLN A 50 37.86 -10.88 4.61
C GLN A 50 39.10 -10.98 5.53
N LEU A 51 39.90 -12.05 5.35
CA LEU A 51 41.10 -12.31 6.16
C LEU A 51 42.20 -11.24 5.99
N PHE A 52 42.25 -10.58 4.83
CA PHE A 52 43.15 -9.46 4.55
C PHE A 52 42.38 -8.33 3.87
N GLY A 53 42.06 -7.29 4.65
CA GLY A 53 41.40 -6.07 4.17
C GLY A 53 39.97 -6.28 3.66
N GLY A 54 39.07 -5.38 4.04
CA GLY A 54 37.74 -5.29 3.42
C GLY A 54 36.72 -6.35 3.85
N VAL A 55 35.66 -6.42 3.06
CA VAL A 55 34.44 -7.20 3.30
C VAL A 55 34.32 -8.26 2.22
N ASN A 56 33.81 -9.43 2.57
CA ASN A 56 33.53 -10.49 1.61
C ASN A 56 32.40 -10.03 0.66
N GLU A 57 32.74 -9.75 -0.60
CA GLU A 57 31.79 -9.24 -1.59
C GLU A 57 30.63 -10.21 -1.83
N GLN A 58 30.90 -11.52 -1.84
CA GLN A 58 29.85 -12.52 -2.04
C GLN A 58 28.80 -12.48 -0.91
N ASP A 59 29.24 -12.23 0.33
CA ASP A 59 28.35 -12.02 1.48
C ASP A 59 27.57 -10.70 1.38
N VAL A 60 28.20 -9.63 0.87
CA VAL A 60 27.53 -8.35 0.60
C VAL A 60 26.44 -8.52 -0.45
N TRP A 61 26.75 -9.14 -1.58
CA TRP A 61 25.79 -9.35 -2.67
C TRP A 61 24.59 -10.18 -2.22
N LYS A 62 24.82 -11.27 -1.47
CA LYS A 62 23.74 -12.07 -0.87
C LYS A 62 22.83 -11.26 0.05
N LYS A 63 23.40 -10.31 0.79
CA LYS A 63 22.63 -9.42 1.67
C LYS A 63 21.82 -8.39 0.88
N ILE A 64 22.39 -7.84 -0.19
CA ILE A 64 21.68 -6.94 -1.10
C ILE A 64 20.51 -7.67 -1.76
N GLU A 65 20.74 -8.90 -2.25
CA GLU A 65 19.69 -9.74 -2.83
C GLU A 65 18.57 -9.99 -1.81
N LYS A 66 18.94 -10.35 -0.56
CA LYS A 66 17.95 -10.55 0.49
C LYS A 66 17.14 -9.29 0.81
N LEU A 67 17.79 -8.13 0.82
CA LEU A 67 17.11 -6.85 1.01
C LEU A 67 16.13 -6.57 -0.13
N SER A 68 16.55 -6.83 -1.38
CA SER A 68 15.69 -6.70 -2.56
C SER A 68 14.43 -7.56 -2.45
N GLU A 69 14.57 -8.83 -2.05
CA GLU A 69 13.42 -9.72 -1.85
C GLU A 69 12.39 -9.15 -0.85
N MET A 70 12.87 -8.56 0.25
CA MET A 70 11.98 -7.97 1.26
C MET A 70 11.27 -6.72 0.74
N TYR A 71 11.95 -5.90 -0.07
CA TYR A 71 11.32 -4.75 -0.73
C TYR A 71 10.28 -5.20 -1.76
N ASP A 72 10.58 -6.21 -2.58
CA ASP A 72 9.63 -6.76 -3.55
C ASP A 72 8.39 -7.33 -2.86
N ALA A 73 8.57 -8.00 -1.72
CA ALA A 73 7.47 -8.49 -0.91
C ALA A 73 6.61 -7.35 -0.36
N ALA A 74 7.24 -6.29 0.17
CA ALA A 74 6.55 -5.11 0.67
C ALA A 74 5.75 -4.40 -0.42
N LEU A 75 6.33 -4.21 -1.61
CA LEU A 75 5.66 -3.59 -2.75
C LEU A 75 4.50 -4.43 -3.28
N LYS A 76 4.64 -5.75 -3.31
CA LYS A 76 3.54 -6.66 -3.68
C LYS A 76 2.39 -6.56 -2.67
N ALA A 77 2.71 -6.54 -1.37
CA ALA A 77 1.71 -6.39 -0.32
C ALA A 77 0.97 -5.06 -0.45
N GLU A 78 1.70 -3.96 -0.71
CA GLU A 78 1.12 -2.64 -0.94
C GLU A 78 0.21 -2.62 -2.17
N ARG A 79 0.64 -3.21 -3.29
CA ARG A 79 -0.16 -3.30 -4.51
C ARG A 79 -1.48 -4.03 -4.28
N VAL A 80 -1.45 -5.18 -3.61
CA VAL A 80 -2.68 -5.94 -3.31
C VAL A 80 -3.65 -5.10 -2.47
N ARG A 81 -3.15 -4.32 -1.51
CA ARG A 81 -3.99 -3.45 -0.70
C ARG A 81 -4.66 -2.36 -1.54
N TYR A 82 -3.89 -1.66 -2.36
CA TYR A 82 -4.45 -0.64 -3.24
C TYR A 82 -5.45 -1.23 -4.25
N ASP A 83 -5.16 -2.41 -4.81
CA ASP A 83 -6.08 -3.10 -5.72
C ASP A 83 -7.43 -3.39 -5.03
N VAL A 84 -7.40 -3.85 -3.77
CA VAL A 84 -8.63 -4.07 -2.97
C VAL A 84 -9.39 -2.76 -2.74
N LEU A 85 -8.71 -1.68 -2.36
CA LEU A 85 -9.35 -0.39 -2.10
C LEU A 85 -9.99 0.18 -3.38
N LEU A 86 -9.28 0.10 -4.51
CA LEU A 86 -9.79 0.54 -5.80
C LEU A 86 -10.99 -0.30 -6.26
N GLU A 87 -10.96 -1.61 -6.02
CA GLU A 87 -12.10 -2.48 -6.30
C GLU A 87 -13.32 -2.14 -5.44
N GLN A 88 -13.14 -1.87 -4.16
CA GLN A 88 -14.21 -1.46 -3.26
C GLN A 88 -14.83 -0.14 -3.72
N GLN A 89 -14.00 0.87 -4.03
CA GLN A 89 -14.46 2.16 -4.54
C GLN A 89 -15.23 1.98 -5.85
N ARG A 90 -14.69 1.20 -6.79
CA ARG A 90 -15.36 0.93 -8.08
C ARG A 90 -16.71 0.23 -7.89
N ARG A 91 -16.81 -0.72 -6.96
CA ARG A 91 -18.08 -1.41 -6.65
C ARG A 91 -19.09 -0.44 -6.02
N GLY A 92 -18.65 0.42 -5.10
CA GLY A 92 -19.48 1.47 -4.50
C GLY A 92 -20.04 2.44 -5.54
N SER A 93 -19.19 3.01 -6.40
CA SER A 93 -19.62 3.91 -7.47
C SER A 93 -20.60 3.24 -8.46
N LYS A 94 -20.40 1.95 -8.77
CA LYS A 94 -21.31 1.21 -9.65
C LYS A 94 -22.69 1.00 -9.03
N MET A 95 -22.78 0.79 -7.71
CA MET A 95 -24.09 0.67 -7.04
C MET A 95 -24.88 1.98 -7.05
N ILE A 96 -24.22 3.12 -6.82
CA ILE A 96 -24.87 4.44 -6.83
C ILE A 96 -25.49 4.73 -8.20
N ILE A 97 -24.73 4.49 -9.28
CA ILE A 97 -25.25 4.70 -10.64
C ILE A 97 -26.45 3.79 -10.93
N GLN A 98 -26.45 2.56 -10.40
CA GLN A 98 -27.55 1.61 -10.62
C GLN A 98 -28.82 1.99 -9.85
N SER A 99 -28.71 2.52 -8.63
CA SER A 99 -29.88 3.03 -7.88
C SER A 99 -30.50 4.24 -8.57
N ASP A 100 -29.68 5.16 -9.04
CA ASP A 100 -30.16 6.40 -9.67
C ASP A 100 -30.90 6.13 -10.99
N ILE A 101 -30.49 5.09 -11.74
CA ILE A 101 -31.18 4.66 -12.97
C ILE A 101 -32.53 4.00 -12.65
N LEU A 102 -32.58 3.15 -11.62
CA LEU A 102 -33.81 2.45 -11.22
C LEU A 102 -34.85 3.39 -10.59
N GLU A 103 -34.42 4.45 -9.89
CA GLU A 103 -35.32 5.48 -9.36
C GLU A 103 -35.92 6.35 -10.46
N LYS A 104 -35.15 6.62 -11.52
CA LYS A 104 -35.59 7.47 -12.64
C LYS A 104 -36.60 6.79 -13.57
N ASP A 105 -36.50 5.48 -13.75
CA ASP A 105 -37.40 4.71 -14.61
C ASP A 105 -38.74 4.38 -13.91
N GLY A 106 -38.81 4.50 -12.57
CA GLY A 106 -40.02 4.29 -11.78
C GLY A 106 -40.94 5.53 -11.64
N ALA A 107 -40.50 6.70 -12.10
CA ALA A 107 -41.22 7.98 -11.93
C ALA A 107 -41.96 8.46 -13.20
N ALA A 108 -42.04 7.64 -14.24
CA ALA A 108 -42.58 8.04 -15.55
C ALA A 108 -44.00 7.52 -15.86
N ASP A 109 -44.71 6.94 -14.88
CA ASP A 109 -45.98 6.21 -15.11
C ASP A 109 -47.16 6.69 -14.23
N ASP A 110 -47.24 8.00 -13.91
CA ASP A 110 -48.40 8.64 -13.26
C ASP A 110 -48.82 9.95 -13.98
#